data_AF-A0A975B959-F1
#
_entry.id   AF-A0A975B959-F1
#
_cell.length_a   1.000
_cell.length_b   1.000
_cell.length_c   1.000
_cell.angle_alpha   90.00
_cell.angle_beta   90.00
_cell.angle_gamma   90.00
#
_symmetry.space_group_name_H-M   'P 1'
#
loop_
_entity.id
_entity.type
_entity.pdbx_description
1 polymer ?
#
loop_
_entity_poly.entity_id
_entity_poly.type
_entity_poly.pdbx_seq_one_letter_code
_entity_poly.pdbx_strand_id
1 'polypeptide(L)'
;MLEILELALRYTYHARNEDEETVKRYIEQDIEYFDDIKAREVAMTVAEQIRQSGVSVLIQKQLSKRFGIISTLLEQKLRNSRLDILDQFGESIFDFKDLNDAEKWWETHGNQ
;
A
#
# COMPACT_ATOMS: atom_id res chain seq x y z
N MET A 1 15.21 14.72 -13.29
CA MET A 1 15.12 13.26 -13.05
C MET A 1 15.48 12.91 -11.60
N LEU A 2 16.58 13.43 -11.03
CA LEU A 2 16.92 13.25 -9.60
C LEU A 2 15.89 13.85 -8.63
N GLU A 3 15.33 15.02 -8.97
CA GLU A 3 14.36 15.70 -8.09
C GLU A 3 13.02 14.96 -7.94
N ILE A 4 12.59 14.22 -8.96
CA ILE A 4 11.36 13.42 -8.93
C ILE A 4 11.52 12.22 -7.97
N LEU A 5 12.70 11.60 -7.96
CA LEU A 5 13.03 10.50 -7.05
C LEU A 5 13.11 10.98 -5.60
N GLU A 6 13.68 12.17 -5.37
CA GLU A 6 13.74 12.78 -4.04
C GLU A 6 12.35 13.14 -3.52
N LEU A 7 11.50 13.70 -4.38
CA LEU A 7 10.11 14.00 -4.05
C LEU A 7 9.32 12.72 -3.73
N ALA A 8 9.49 11.66 -4.53
CA ALA A 8 8.87 10.35 -4.28
C ALA A 8 9.34 9.73 -2.96
N LEU A 9 10.63 9.82 -2.62
CA LEU A 9 11.17 9.33 -1.36
C LEU A 9 10.65 10.13 -0.16
N ARG A 10 10.63 11.46 -0.25
CA ARG A 10 10.12 12.33 0.80
C ARG A 10 8.63 12.11 1.02
N TYR A 11 7.86 12.02 -0.06
CA TYR A 11 6.44 11.73 0.05
C TYR A 11 6.17 10.35 0.65
N THR A 12 6.90 9.32 0.23
CA THR A 12 6.68 7.97 0.77
C THR A 12 7.09 7.84 2.23
N TYR A 13 8.09 8.61 2.66
CA TYR A 13 8.40 8.80 4.06
C TYR A 13 7.23 9.44 4.83
N HIS A 14 6.61 10.49 4.29
CA HIS A 14 5.45 11.13 4.92
C HIS A 14 4.19 10.25 4.89
N ALA A 15 3.86 9.62 3.77
CA ALA A 15 2.71 8.73 3.60
C ALA A 15 2.72 7.51 4.54
N ARG A 16 3.89 7.16 5.07
CA ARG A 16 4.05 6.09 6.06
C ARG A 16 3.81 6.53 7.50
N ASN A 17 3.94 7.82 7.78
CA ASN A 17 3.96 8.37 9.15
C ASN A 17 2.85 9.40 9.42
N GLU A 18 2.23 9.94 8.37
CA GLU A 18 1.28 11.06 8.41
C GLU A 18 -0.04 10.66 7.74
N ASP A 19 -1.13 11.34 8.08
CA ASP A 19 -2.45 11.14 7.46
C ASP A 19 -2.52 11.70 6.03
N GLU A 20 -3.49 11.21 5.24
CA GLU A 20 -3.64 11.53 3.82
C GLU A 20 -3.74 13.04 3.52
N GLU A 21 -4.40 13.83 4.37
CA GLU A 21 -4.51 15.29 4.17
C GLU A 21 -3.19 16.01 4.42
N THR A 22 -2.44 15.58 5.43
CA THR A 22 -1.11 16.12 5.75
C THR A 22 -0.12 15.82 4.62
N VAL A 23 -0.20 14.59 4.10
CA VAL A 23 0.60 14.09 2.99
C VAL A 23 0.27 14.85 1.69
N LYS A 24 -1.01 15.12 1.43
CA LYS A 24 -1.47 15.95 0.31
C LYS A 24 -0.99 17.40 0.42
N ARG A 25 -0.97 17.99 1.61
CA ARG A 25 -0.44 19.35 1.83
C ARG A 25 1.06 19.45 1.55
N TYR A 26 1.86 18.44 1.93
CA TYR A 26 3.28 18.41 1.59
C TYR A 26 3.51 18.32 0.08
N ILE A 27 2.71 17.51 -0.62
CA ILE A 27 2.73 17.52 -2.09
C ILE A 27 2.42 18.92 -2.60
N GLU A 28 1.32 19.52 -2.16
CA GLU A 28 0.85 20.80 -2.70
C GLU A 28 1.86 21.94 -2.46
N GLN A 29 2.54 21.95 -1.30
CA GLN A 29 3.61 22.90 -1.00
C GLN A 29 4.89 22.65 -1.82
N ASP A 30 5.34 21.40 -1.94
CA ASP A 30 6.56 21.08 -2.70
C ASP A 30 6.32 21.18 -4.23
N ILE A 31 5.06 21.07 -4.69
CA ILE A 31 4.64 21.21 -6.10
C ILE A 31 4.44 22.66 -6.52
N GLU A 32 4.21 23.60 -5.60
CA GLU A 32 4.25 25.04 -5.94
C GLU A 32 5.61 25.44 -6.54
N TYR A 33 6.65 24.63 -6.31
CA TYR A 33 7.99 24.73 -6.89
C TYR A 33 8.17 24.02 -8.26
N PHE A 34 7.24 23.15 -8.67
CA PHE A 34 7.26 22.39 -9.92
C PHE A 34 6.04 22.72 -10.78
N ASP A 35 6.23 23.58 -11.80
CA ASP A 35 5.20 24.08 -12.73
C ASP A 35 4.63 22.99 -13.69
N ASP A 36 4.78 21.70 -13.35
CA ASP A 36 4.46 20.56 -14.22
C ASP A 36 3.42 19.63 -13.57
N ILE A 37 2.18 19.73 -14.06
CA ILE A 37 1.04 18.87 -13.70
C ILE A 37 1.39 17.38 -13.88
N LYS A 38 2.25 17.01 -14.84
CA LYS A 38 2.65 15.60 -15.01
C LYS A 38 3.58 15.13 -13.89
N ALA A 39 4.46 16.00 -13.39
CA ALA A 39 5.30 15.67 -12.24
C ALA A 39 4.45 15.39 -11.00
N ARG A 40 3.36 16.15 -10.82
CA ARG A 40 2.35 15.91 -9.77
C ARG A 40 1.71 14.53 -9.87
N GLU A 41 1.15 14.20 -11.03
CA GLU A 41 0.47 12.92 -11.24
C GLU A 41 1.41 11.73 -11.06
N VAL A 42 2.64 11.85 -11.57
CA VAL A 42 3.66 10.80 -11.43
C VAL A 42 4.07 10.61 -9.97
N ALA A 43 4.33 11.70 -9.23
CA ALA A 43 4.71 11.62 -7.83
C ALA A 43 3.63 10.96 -6.96
N MET A 44 2.36 11.38 -7.13
CA MET A 44 1.23 10.76 -6.43
C MET A 44 1.08 9.27 -6.77
N THR A 45 1.23 8.92 -8.05
CA THR A 45 1.13 7.52 -8.51
C THR A 45 2.23 6.65 -7.91
N VAL A 46 3.49 7.11 -7.99
CA VAL A 46 4.65 6.37 -7.45
C VAL A 46 4.48 6.14 -5.96
N ALA A 47 3.99 7.15 -5.28
CA ALA A 47 3.83 7.04 -3.86
C ALA A 47 2.69 6.13 -3.42
N GLU A 48 1.57 6.16 -4.12
CA GLU A 48 0.48 5.22 -3.86
C GLU A 48 0.94 3.78 -4.11
N GLN A 49 1.73 3.53 -5.17
CA GLN A 49 2.34 2.22 -5.41
C GLN A 49 3.28 1.78 -4.27
N ILE A 50 4.06 2.71 -3.71
CA ILE A 50 4.95 2.42 -2.58
C ILE A 50 4.14 2.14 -1.31
N ARG A 51 3.04 2.87 -1.08
CA ARG A 51 2.09 2.60 0.01
C ARG A 51 1.47 1.21 -0.13
N GLN A 52 0.94 0.87 -1.30
CA GLN A 52 0.38 -0.46 -1.64
C GLN A 52 1.39 -1.56 -1.35
N SER A 53 2.61 -1.40 -1.85
CA SER A 53 3.70 -2.37 -1.66
C SER A 53 4.07 -2.52 -0.18
N GLY A 54 4.11 -1.42 0.57
CA GLY A 54 4.41 -1.41 2.00
C GLY A 54 3.36 -2.16 2.82
N VAL A 55 2.07 -1.89 2.58
CA VAL A 55 0.96 -2.56 3.26
C VAL A 55 0.92 -4.05 2.90
N SER A 56 1.07 -4.40 1.62
CA SER A 56 1.14 -5.79 1.15
C SER A 56 2.24 -6.59 1.85
N VAL A 57 3.46 -6.03 1.93
CA VAL A 57 4.60 -6.67 2.62
C VAL A 57 4.34 -6.82 4.13
N LEU A 58 3.71 -5.83 4.76
CA LEU A 58 3.37 -5.91 6.19
C LEU A 58 2.39 -7.06 6.44
N ILE A 59 1.33 -7.14 5.65
CA ILE A 59 0.32 -8.20 5.72
C ILE A 59 0.95 -9.57 5.51
N GLN A 60 1.80 -9.73 4.48
CA GLN A 60 2.52 -10.99 4.23
C GLN A 60 3.35 -11.41 5.45
N LYS A 61 4.08 -10.49 6.07
CA LYS A 61 4.85 -10.77 7.30
C LYS A 61 3.95 -11.20 8.46
N GLN A 62 2.78 -10.58 8.64
CA GLN A 62 1.84 -10.96 9.70
C GLN A 62 1.26 -12.34 9.48
N LEU A 63 0.80 -12.63 8.26
CA LEU A 63 0.33 -13.96 7.88
C LEU A 63 1.44 -15.01 8.08
N SER A 64 2.65 -14.73 7.62
CA SER A 64 3.75 -15.69 7.77
C SER A 64 4.13 -15.93 9.22
N LYS A 65 4.05 -14.89 10.05
CA LYS A 65 4.32 -15.01 11.49
C LYS A 65 3.24 -15.82 12.21
N ARG A 66 1.97 -15.68 11.82
CA ARG A 66 0.84 -16.40 12.45
C ARG A 66 0.71 -17.84 11.94
N PHE A 67 0.78 -18.03 10.63
CA PHE A 67 0.38 -19.27 9.97
C PHE A 67 1.51 -19.98 9.22
N GLY A 68 2.73 -19.42 9.20
CA GLY A 68 3.90 -20.04 8.59
C GLY A 68 4.09 -19.69 7.11
N ILE A 69 4.20 -20.68 6.25
CA ILE A 69 4.47 -20.44 4.82
C ILE A 69 3.17 -20.06 4.13
N ILE A 70 3.14 -18.85 3.54
CA ILE A 70 2.02 -18.39 2.70
C ILE A 70 2.18 -18.90 1.27
N SER A 71 1.07 -19.16 0.59
CA SER A 71 1.10 -19.61 -0.80
C SER A 71 1.51 -18.48 -1.74
N THR A 72 2.24 -18.81 -2.81
CA THR A 72 2.63 -17.83 -3.84
C THR A 72 1.41 -17.14 -4.47
N LEU A 73 0.28 -17.85 -4.55
CA LEU A 73 -0.98 -17.30 -5.03
C LEU A 73 -1.51 -16.20 -4.12
N LEU A 74 -1.49 -16.42 -2.79
CA LEU A 74 -1.93 -15.42 -1.82
C LEU A 74 -0.99 -14.21 -1.81
N GLU A 75 0.32 -14.41 -1.96
CA GLU A 75 1.25 -13.30 -2.11
C GLU A 75 0.98 -12.46 -3.38
N GLN A 76 0.71 -13.10 -4.52
CA GLN A 76 0.40 -12.41 -5.76
C GLN A 76 -0.90 -11.60 -5.63
N LYS A 77 -1.91 -12.21 -5.02
CA LYS A 77 -3.17 -11.57 -4.66
C LYS A 77 -2.92 -10.30 -3.83
N LEU A 78 -2.14 -10.39 -2.76
CA LEU A 78 -1.79 -9.25 -1.92
C LEU A 78 -0.97 -8.16 -2.64
N ARG A 79 -0.10 -8.51 -3.57
CA ARG A 79 0.70 -7.52 -4.32
C ARG A 79 -0.12 -6.74 -5.35
N ASN A 80 -1.19 -7.36 -5.86
CA ASN A 80 -2.01 -6.82 -6.94
C ASN A 80 -3.34 -6.23 -6.45
N SER A 81 -3.63 -6.32 -5.15
CA SER A 81 -4.83 -5.75 -4.54
C SER A 81 -4.71 -4.25 -4.31
N ARG A 82 -5.85 -3.56 -4.41
CA ARG A 82 -6.00 -2.16 -4.03
C ARG A 82 -5.86 -1.98 -2.52
N LEU A 83 -5.51 -0.77 -2.08
CA LEU A 83 -5.27 -0.49 -0.66
C LEU A 83 -6.48 -0.67 0.24
N ASP A 84 -7.68 -0.32 -0.23
CA ASP A 84 -8.93 -0.55 0.50
C ASP A 84 -9.15 -2.04 0.82
N ILE A 85 -8.89 -2.91 -0.15
CA ILE A 85 -8.96 -4.37 0.04
C ILE A 85 -7.86 -4.85 1.00
N LEU A 86 -6.65 -4.31 0.89
CA LEU A 86 -5.54 -4.66 1.78
C LEU A 86 -5.81 -4.24 3.22
N ASP A 87 -6.37 -3.06 3.44
CA ASP A 87 -6.70 -2.56 4.78
C ASP A 87 -7.79 -3.43 5.43
N GLN A 88 -8.88 -3.73 4.72
CA GLN A 88 -9.95 -4.61 5.23
C GLN A 88 -9.43 -6.02 5.55
N PHE A 89 -8.53 -6.55 4.71
CA PHE A 89 -7.91 -7.83 5.00
C PHE A 89 -7.01 -7.76 6.21
N GLY A 90 -6.20 -6.71 6.32
CA GLY A 90 -5.30 -6.47 7.44
C GLY A 90 -6.03 -6.55 8.78
N GLU A 91 -7.23 -5.97 8.86
CA GLU A 91 -8.11 -6.07 10.03
C GLU A 91 -8.62 -7.50 10.25
N SER A 92 -9.05 -8.17 9.18
CA SER A 92 -9.63 -9.52 9.23
C SER A 92 -8.61 -10.61 9.57
N ILE A 93 -7.30 -10.37 9.37
CA ILE A 93 -6.22 -11.33 9.68
C ILE A 93 -6.31 -11.85 11.12
N PHE A 94 -6.74 -11.01 12.05
CA PHE A 94 -6.81 -11.37 13.46
C PHE A 94 -7.92 -12.37 13.78
N ASP A 95 -8.96 -12.42 12.96
CA ASP A 95 -10.11 -13.32 13.08
C ASP A 95 -9.87 -14.70 12.43
N PHE A 96 -8.86 -14.82 11.56
CA PHE A 96 -8.52 -16.09 10.90
C PHE A 96 -7.94 -17.09 11.89
N LYS A 97 -8.39 -18.33 11.79
CA LYS A 97 -7.85 -19.48 12.53
C LYS A 97 -6.70 -20.14 11.78
N ASP A 98 -6.78 -20.18 10.46
CA ASP A 98 -5.76 -20.73 9.56
C ASP A 98 -5.77 -20.04 8.19
N LEU A 99 -4.88 -20.49 7.28
CA LEU A 99 -4.76 -19.91 5.93
C LEU A 99 -5.99 -20.14 5.04
N ASN A 100 -6.81 -21.16 5.31
CA ASN A 100 -8.03 -21.36 4.52
C ASN A 100 -9.04 -20.24 4.77
N ASP A 101 -9.08 -19.68 5.98
CA ASP A 101 -9.94 -18.52 6.28
C ASP A 101 -9.49 -17.30 5.46
N ALA A 102 -8.18 -17.09 5.32
CA ALA A 102 -7.61 -16.03 4.48
C ALA A 102 -7.96 -16.23 3.00
N GLU A 103 -7.91 -17.48 2.50
CA GLU A 103 -8.29 -17.80 1.12
C GLU A 103 -9.78 -17.56 0.87
N LYS A 104 -10.66 -18.01 1.77
CA LYS A 104 -12.12 -17.78 1.70
C LYS A 104 -12.48 -16.31 1.78
N TRP A 105 -11.78 -15.55 2.61
CA TRP A 105 -11.97 -14.10 2.67
C TRP A 105 -11.75 -13.50 1.28
N TRP A 106 -10.68 -13.92 0.58
CA TRP A 106 -10.35 -13.45 -0.77
C TRP A 106 -11.42 -13.79 -1.80
N GLU A 107 -12.05 -14.96 -1.69
CA GLU A 107 -13.17 -15.33 -2.58
C GLU A 107 -14.40 -14.43 -2.38
N THR A 108 -14.60 -13.92 -1.16
CA THR A 108 -15.77 -13.13 -0.79
C THR A 108 -15.58 -11.63 -1.06
N HIS A 109 -14.38 -11.10 -0.77
CA HIS A 109 -14.11 -9.65 -0.78
C HIS A 109 -12.99 -9.24 -1.75
N GLY A 110 -12.11 -10.17 -2.15
CA GLY A 110 -10.91 -9.86 -2.95
C GLY A 110 -11.15 -9.60 -4.44
N ASN A 111 -12.37 -9.89 -4.95
CA ASN A 111 -12.78 -9.67 -6.34
C ASN A 111 -13.64 -8.40 -6.53
N GLN A 112 -13.78 -7.57 -5.49
CA GLN A 112 -14.54 -6.30 -5.54
C GLN A 112 -13.63 -5.12 -5.90
#